data_AF-A0A497K6P5-F1
#
_entry.id   AF-A0A497K6P5-F1
#
_cell.length_a   1.000
_cell.length_b   1.000
_cell.length_c   1.000
_cell.angle_alpha   90.00
_cell.angle_beta   90.00
_cell.angle_gamma   90.00
#
_symmetry.space_group_name_H-M   'P 1'
#
loop_
_entity.id
_entity.type
_entity.pdbx_description
1 polymer ?
#
loop_
_entity_poly.entity_id
_entity_poly.type
_entity_poly.pdbx_seq_one_letter_code
_entity_poly.pdbx_strand_id
1 'polypeptide(L)'
;ILKEKSPDKARDFVVEYVSQLRERKVPLKDLVIWKSITRPIEEYKVNAPHIEAAKILIDKGWTIYPGDKVGYVIISGSGPIYKRAIPYNLASIEDVDIEYYIWKQIVPPVERILKIFGVEIKQALTHRSLRTLLDAY
;
A
#
# COMPACT_ATOMS: atom_id res chain seq x y z
N ILE A 1 11.18 16.52 10.46
CA ILE A 1 12.65 16.45 10.26
C ILE A 1 13.24 17.80 9.86
N LEU A 2 13.15 18.28 8.62
CA LEU A 2 13.92 19.48 8.20
C LEU A 2 13.36 20.80 8.76
N LYS A 3 12.04 20.99 8.70
CA LYS A 3 11.37 22.21 9.18
C LYS A 3 11.42 22.31 10.71
N GLU A 4 11.00 21.25 11.39
CA GLU A 4 10.90 21.21 12.86
C GLU A 4 12.15 20.70 13.57
N LYS A 5 13.19 20.30 12.82
CA LYS A 5 14.47 19.77 13.33
C LYS A 5 14.32 18.62 14.34
N SER A 6 13.22 17.86 14.27
CA SER A 6 12.92 16.74 15.15
C SER A 6 12.66 15.45 14.34
N PRO A 7 13.54 14.44 14.47
CA PRO A 7 13.29 13.07 14.01
C PRO A 7 12.18 12.36 14.81
N ASP A 8 12.10 12.60 16.13
CA ASP A 8 11.07 12.00 16.98
C ASP A 8 9.65 12.42 16.59
N LYS A 9 9.44 13.71 16.32
CA LYS A 9 8.13 14.16 15.82
C LYS A 9 7.76 13.52 14.48
N ALA A 10 8.76 13.25 13.62
CA ALA A 10 8.51 12.57 12.36
C ALA A 10 8.16 11.08 12.57
N ARG A 11 8.80 10.42 13.55
CA ARG A 11 8.39 9.08 14.01
C ARG A 11 6.94 9.09 14.49
N ASP A 12 6.59 10.01 15.37
CA ASP A 12 5.26 10.07 15.97
C ASP A 12 4.18 10.35 14.92
N PHE A 13 4.46 11.22 13.96
CA PHE A 13 3.59 11.43 12.80
C PHE A 13 3.35 10.15 12.00
N VAL A 14 4.41 9.39 11.71
CA VAL A 14 4.26 8.12 10.97
C VAL A 14 3.44 7.12 11.76
N VAL A 15 3.69 7.00 13.06
CA VAL A 15 2.93 6.11 13.94
C VAL A 15 1.44 6.47 13.94
N GLU A 16 1.12 7.75 14.03
CA GLU A 16 -0.25 8.25 13.98
C GLU A 16 -0.90 7.98 12.61
N TYR A 17 -0.19 8.26 11.52
CA TYR A 17 -0.68 7.97 10.17
C TYR A 17 -0.94 6.48 9.95
N VAL A 18 -0.09 5.60 10.49
CA VAL A 18 -0.32 4.14 10.47
C VAL A 18 -1.56 3.75 11.28
N SER A 19 -1.87 4.42 12.39
CA SER A 19 -3.13 4.21 13.12
C SER A 19 -4.33 4.56 12.24
N GLN A 20 -4.30 5.72 11.59
CA GLN A 20 -5.38 6.18 10.71
C GLN A 20 -5.60 5.24 9.52
N LEU A 21 -4.53 4.65 8.97
CA LEU A 21 -4.60 3.62 7.95
C LEU A 21 -5.31 2.36 8.44
N ARG A 22 -4.93 1.84 9.61
CA ARG A 22 -5.57 0.66 10.24
C ARG A 22 -7.04 0.89 10.53
N GLU A 23 -7.37 2.12 10.91
CA GLU A 23 -8.75 2.60 11.11
C GLU A 23 -9.49 2.90 9.79
N ARG A 24 -8.86 2.71 8.63
CA ARG A 24 -9.43 2.96 7.28
C ARG A 24 -9.96 4.39 7.10
N LYS A 25 -9.37 5.35 7.81
CA LYS A 25 -9.73 6.78 7.70
C LYS A 25 -9.11 7.47 6.49
N VAL A 26 -8.25 6.77 5.75
CA VAL A 26 -7.64 7.30 4.53
C VAL A 26 -8.55 7.05 3.31
N PRO A 27 -8.63 7.99 2.36
CA PRO A 27 -9.32 7.77 1.10
C PRO A 27 -8.69 6.61 0.30
N LEU A 28 -9.53 5.75 -0.29
CA LEU A 28 -9.08 4.66 -1.17
C LEU A 28 -8.16 5.15 -2.30
N LYS A 29 -8.47 6.32 -2.88
CA LYS A 29 -7.69 6.95 -3.96
C LYS A 29 -6.21 7.15 -3.59
N ASP A 30 -5.90 7.34 -2.31
CA ASP A 30 -4.53 7.57 -1.82
C ASP A 30 -3.75 6.25 -1.70
N LEU A 31 -4.43 5.11 -1.81
CA LEU A 31 -3.87 3.75 -1.81
C LEU A 31 -3.78 3.14 -3.22
N VAL A 32 -4.17 3.89 -4.26
CA VAL A 32 -4.13 3.39 -5.64
C VAL A 32 -2.70 3.36 -6.15
N ILE A 33 -2.26 2.18 -6.58
CA ILE A 33 -0.98 1.98 -7.24
C ILE A 33 -1.22 2.16 -8.74
N TRP A 34 -0.57 3.15 -9.33
CA TRP A 34 -0.64 3.41 -10.76
C TRP A 34 0.57 2.81 -11.48
N LYS A 35 0.32 2.00 -12.51
CA LYS A 35 1.38 1.47 -13.36
C LYS A 35 1.00 1.51 -14.84
N SER A 36 1.97 1.89 -15.67
CA SER A 36 1.80 1.89 -17.12
C SER A 36 1.92 0.48 -17.69
N ILE A 37 1.06 0.17 -18.63
CA ILE A 37 1.20 -0.95 -19.56
C ILE A 37 2.18 -0.52 -20.64
N THR A 38 3.20 -1.33 -20.92
CA THR A 38 4.31 -0.96 -21.82
C THR A 38 4.38 -1.82 -23.08
N ARG A 39 3.57 -2.87 -23.16
CA ARG A 39 3.40 -3.76 -24.30
C ARG A 39 2.00 -4.40 -24.24
N PRO A 40 1.51 -5.08 -25.29
CA PRO A 40 0.23 -5.79 -25.24
C PRO A 40 0.13 -6.76 -24.05
N ILE A 41 -1.07 -6.90 -23.48
CA ILE A 41 -1.28 -7.69 -22.25
C ILE A 41 -0.89 -9.16 -22.44
N GLU A 42 -1.11 -9.68 -23.64
CA GLU A 42 -0.83 -11.05 -24.05
C GLU A 42 0.68 -11.36 -24.11
N GLU A 43 1.53 -10.34 -24.27
CA GLU A 43 2.99 -10.52 -24.33
C GLU A 43 3.66 -10.66 -22.95
N TYR A 44 2.94 -10.37 -21.87
CA TYR A 44 3.48 -10.50 -20.52
C TYR A 44 3.53 -11.97 -20.08
N LYS A 45 4.75 -12.49 -19.92
CA LYS A 45 5.00 -13.86 -19.45
C LYS A 45 4.99 -14.01 -17.92
N VAL A 46 5.09 -12.89 -17.20
CA VAL A 46 5.17 -12.86 -15.73
C VAL A 46 3.91 -12.23 -15.18
N ASN A 47 3.29 -12.91 -14.22
CA ASN A 47 2.15 -12.36 -13.50
C ASN A 47 2.61 -11.18 -12.65
N ALA A 48 2.07 -10.00 -12.95
CA ALA A 48 2.33 -8.80 -12.19
C ALA A 48 1.00 -8.15 -11.79
N PRO A 49 0.92 -7.50 -10.61
CA PRO A 49 -0.33 -6.93 -10.09
C PRO A 49 -1.12 -6.07 -11.09
N HIS A 50 -0.43 -5.14 -11.76
CA HIS A 50 -1.04 -4.26 -12.76
C HIS A 50 -1.52 -4.99 -14.02
N ILE A 51 -0.91 -6.14 -14.36
CA ILE A 51 -1.32 -6.96 -15.51
C ILE A 51 -2.57 -7.77 -15.16
N GLU A 52 -2.63 -8.33 -13.95
CA GLU A 52 -3.85 -9.03 -13.49
C GLU A 52 -5.03 -8.07 -13.34
N ALA A 53 -4.79 -6.86 -12.82
CA ALA A 53 -5.81 -5.82 -12.79
C ALA A 53 -6.25 -5.41 -14.21
N ALA A 54 -5.33 -5.29 -15.16
CA ALA A 54 -5.66 -4.99 -16.56
C ALA A 54 -6.54 -6.09 -17.18
N LYS A 55 -6.22 -7.37 -16.95
CA LYS A 55 -7.04 -8.51 -17.42
C LYS A 55 -8.46 -8.44 -16.88
N ILE A 56 -8.64 -8.13 -15.59
CA ILE A 56 -9.98 -7.96 -14.98
C ILE A 56 -10.77 -6.84 -15.68
N LEU A 57 -10.12 -5.73 -16.04
CA LEU A 57 -10.77 -4.65 -16.78
C LEU A 57 -11.16 -5.10 -18.20
N ILE A 58 -10.29 -5.82 -18.91
CA ILE A 58 -10.57 -6.37 -20.25
C ILE A 58 -11.75 -7.33 -20.20
N ASP A 59 -11.79 -8.23 -19.23
CA ASP A 59 -12.92 -9.16 -19.01
C ASP A 59 -14.25 -8.42 -18.74
N LYS A 60 -14.16 -7.18 -18.23
CA LYS A 60 -15.30 -6.28 -18.02
C LYS A 60 -15.60 -5.37 -19.21
N GLY A 61 -14.98 -5.61 -20.36
CA GLY A 61 -15.24 -4.91 -21.61
C GLY A 61 -14.42 -3.62 -21.81
N TRP A 62 -13.41 -3.37 -20.98
CA TRP A 62 -12.51 -2.24 -21.19
C TRP A 62 -11.46 -2.58 -22.25
N THR A 63 -11.04 -1.57 -23.00
CA THR A 63 -9.89 -1.70 -23.91
C THR A 63 -8.67 -1.05 -23.28
N ILE A 64 -7.55 -1.76 -23.30
CA ILE A 64 -6.27 -1.31 -22.72
C ILE A 64 -5.19 -1.43 -23.78
N TYR A 65 -4.43 -0.36 -23.96
CA TYR A 65 -3.34 -0.26 -24.91
C TYR A 65 -1.99 -0.01 -24.22
N PRO A 66 -0.86 -0.35 -24.89
CA PRO A 66 0.45 0.11 -24.45
C PRO A 66 0.46 1.64 -24.32
N GLY A 67 0.92 2.14 -23.18
CA GLY A 67 0.88 3.56 -22.80
C GLY A 67 -0.15 3.86 -21.71
N ASP A 68 -1.23 3.08 -21.62
CA ASP A 68 -2.28 3.29 -20.63
C ASP A 68 -1.78 3.05 -19.20
N LYS A 69 -2.38 3.76 -18.26
CA LYS A 69 -2.12 3.59 -16.82
C LYS A 69 -3.26 2.81 -16.18
N VAL A 70 -2.91 1.70 -15.55
CA VAL A 70 -3.83 0.90 -14.76
C VAL A 70 -3.64 1.24 -13.29
N GLY A 71 -4.72 1.69 -12.66
CA GLY A 71 -4.82 1.91 -11.22
C GLY A 71 -5.38 0.66 -10.55
N TYR A 72 -4.70 0.17 -9.53
CA TYR A 72 -5.14 -1.01 -8.79
C TYR A 72 -4.83 -0.88 -7.30
N VAL A 73 -5.52 -1.69 -6.49
CA VAL A 73 -5.25 -1.86 -5.06
C VAL A 73 -4.97 -3.31 -4.75
N ILE A 74 -4.26 -3.56 -3.64
CA ILE A 74 -4.05 -4.91 -3.12
C ILE A 74 -5.09 -5.18 -2.04
N ILE A 75 -5.94 -6.19 -2.26
CA ILE A 75 -6.99 -6.59 -1.33
C ILE A 75 -6.49 -7.68 -0.37
N SER A 76 -7.12 -7.77 0.80
CA SER A 76 -6.89 -8.83 1.77
C SER A 76 -7.20 -10.21 1.17
N GLY A 77 -6.38 -11.21 1.51
CA GLY A 77 -6.58 -12.57 1.02
C GLY A 77 -5.29 -13.39 1.08
N SER A 78 -5.41 -14.67 0.74
CA SER A 78 -4.30 -15.60 0.68
C SER A 78 -3.67 -15.66 -0.72
N GLY A 79 -2.45 -16.20 -0.79
CA GLY A 79 -1.75 -16.39 -2.05
C GLY A 79 -0.91 -15.18 -2.50
N PRO A 80 -0.36 -15.25 -3.73
CA PRO A 80 0.60 -14.27 -4.22
C PRO A 80 -0.04 -12.90 -4.51
N ILE A 81 0.73 -11.83 -4.32
CA ILE A 81 0.25 -10.43 -4.44
C ILE A 81 -0.45 -10.15 -5.76
N TYR A 82 0.04 -10.70 -6.87
CA TYR A 82 -0.58 -10.45 -8.19
C TYR A 82 -2.02 -10.95 -8.27
N LYS A 83 -2.41 -12.02 -7.56
CA LYS A 83 -3.81 -12.51 -7.51
C LYS A 83 -4.71 -11.65 -6.65
N ARG A 84 -4.12 -10.83 -5.78
CA ARG A 84 -4.84 -9.94 -4.87
C ARG A 84 -4.93 -8.51 -5.41
N ALA A 85 -4.50 -8.30 -6.66
CA ALA A 85 -4.55 -6.99 -7.31
C ALA A 85 -5.88 -6.83 -8.04
N ILE A 86 -6.67 -5.84 -7.64
CA ILE A 86 -7.98 -5.54 -8.21
C ILE A 86 -7.98 -4.09 -8.71
N PRO A 87 -8.59 -3.78 -9.87
CA PRO A 87 -8.77 -2.41 -10.31
C PRO A 87 -9.45 -1.56 -9.23
N TYR A 88 -8.92 -0.36 -8.97
CA TYR A 88 -9.37 0.42 -7.80
C TYR A 88 -10.85 0.82 -7.87
N ASN A 89 -11.40 0.96 -9.07
CA ASN A 89 -12.81 1.27 -9.32
C ASN A 89 -13.76 0.10 -9.05
N LEU A 90 -13.22 -1.08 -8.75
CA LEU A 90 -13.96 -2.30 -8.42
C LEU A 90 -13.75 -2.74 -6.97
N ALA A 91 -13.02 -1.95 -6.18
CA ALA A 91 -12.72 -2.25 -4.78
C ALA A 91 -13.28 -1.17 -3.85
N SER A 92 -13.52 -1.56 -2.61
CA SER A 92 -13.83 -0.67 -1.49
C SER A 92 -12.62 -0.55 -0.55
N ILE A 93 -12.65 0.41 0.38
CA ILE A 93 -11.56 0.55 1.37
C ILE A 93 -11.55 -0.63 2.36
N GLU A 94 -12.70 -1.26 2.55
CA GLU A 94 -12.89 -2.44 3.40
C GLU A 94 -12.08 -3.63 2.88
N ASP A 95 -12.00 -3.79 1.56
CA ASP A 95 -11.30 -4.89 0.89
C ASP A 95 -9.77 -4.80 1.02
N VAL A 96 -9.22 -3.60 1.20
CA VAL A 96 -7.77 -3.34 1.08
C VAL A 96 -6.96 -4.05 2.16
N ASP A 97 -5.83 -4.65 1.77
CA ASP A 97 -4.82 -5.18 2.69
C ASP A 97 -3.98 -4.04 3.27
N ILE A 98 -4.48 -3.39 4.32
CA ILE A 98 -3.83 -2.24 4.94
C ILE A 98 -2.41 -2.57 5.44
N GLU A 99 -2.20 -3.78 5.97
CA GLU A 99 -0.88 -4.19 6.45
C GLU A 99 0.12 -4.34 5.30
N TYR A 100 -0.31 -4.76 4.11
CA TYR A 100 0.55 -4.72 2.92
C TYR A 100 1.06 -3.30 2.64
N TYR A 101 0.20 -2.28 2.67
CA TYR A 101 0.63 -0.90 2.41
C TYR A 101 1.57 -0.38 3.49
N ILE A 102 1.25 -0.63 4.77
CA ILE A 102 2.11 -0.25 5.90
C ILE A 102 3.50 -0.87 5.73
N TRP A 103 3.59 -2.19 5.62
CA TRP A 103 4.88 -2.89 5.69
C TRP A 103 5.65 -2.92 4.37
N LYS A 104 4.98 -2.89 3.22
CA LYS A 104 5.64 -2.98 1.91
C LYS A 104 5.82 -1.65 1.22
N GLN A 105 5.04 -0.61 1.56
CA GLN A 105 5.12 0.69 0.88
C GLN A 105 5.52 1.84 1.79
N ILE A 106 5.00 1.92 3.02
CA ILE A 106 5.24 3.07 3.91
C ILE A 106 6.51 2.88 4.74
N VAL A 107 6.62 1.75 5.44
CA VAL A 107 7.73 1.47 6.35
C VAL A 107 9.10 1.50 5.65
N PRO A 108 9.31 0.86 4.48
CA PRO A 108 10.65 0.82 3.87
C PRO A 108 11.26 2.20 3.53
N PRO A 109 10.55 3.14 2.87
CA PRO A 109 11.11 4.46 2.61
C PRO A 109 11.24 5.29 3.90
N VAL A 110 10.29 5.20 4.83
CA VAL A 110 10.37 5.93 6.10
C VAL A 110 11.56 5.46 6.93
N GLU A 111 11.76 4.14 7.04
CA GLU A 111 12.89 3.53 7.74
C GLU A 111 14.22 3.99 7.16
N ARG A 112 14.34 4.04 5.82
CA ARG A 112 15.55 4.55 5.15
C ARG A 112 15.89 5.98 5.57
N ILE A 113 14.89 6.84 5.72
CA ILE A 113 15.08 8.24 6.13
C ILE A 113 15.40 8.32 7.63
N LEU A 114 14.58 7.69 8.48
CA LEU A 114 14.68 7.80 9.93
C LEU A 114 15.91 7.11 10.51
N LYS A 115 16.40 6.04 9.87
CA LYS A 115 17.63 5.36 10.27
C LYS A 115 18.86 6.27 10.23
N ILE A 116 18.89 7.27 9.33
CA ILE A 116 19.97 8.27 9.26
C ILE A 116 20.04 9.10 10.54
N PHE A 117 18.90 9.24 11.24
CA PHE A 117 18.77 9.96 12.50
C PHE A 117 18.76 9.04 13.73
N GLY A 118 19.11 7.76 13.58
CA GLY A 118 19.12 6.78 14.66
C GLY A 118 17.74 6.34 15.15
N VAL A 119 16.68 6.58 14.37
CA VAL A 119 15.30 6.24 14.75
C VAL A 119 14.83 4.95 14.07
N GLU A 120 14.39 3.98 14.87
CA GLU A 120 13.92 2.67 14.40
C GLU A 120 12.39 2.59 14.32
N ILE A 121 11.83 2.95 13.16
CA ILE A 121 10.37 3.02 12.99
C ILE A 121 9.66 1.67 13.18
N LYS A 122 10.27 0.56 12.76
CA LYS A 122 9.68 -0.77 12.90
C LYS A 122 9.41 -1.13 14.36
N GLN A 123 10.38 -0.84 15.24
CA GLN A 123 10.22 -1.10 16.67
C GLN A 123 9.06 -0.29 17.26
N ALA A 124 8.91 0.97 16.87
CA ALA A 124 7.83 1.83 17.34
C ALA A 124 6.43 1.31 16.93
N LEU A 125 6.30 0.79 15.70
CA LEU A 125 5.05 0.24 15.20
C LEU A 125 4.65 -1.09 15.86
N THR A 126 5.62 -1.94 16.19
CA THR A 126 5.38 -3.22 16.87
C THR A 126 5.04 -3.03 18.35
N HIS A 127 5.73 -2.14 19.06
CA HIS A 127 5.44 -1.88 20.48
C HIS A 127 4.06 -1.27 20.70
N ARG A 128 3.59 -0.41 19.77
CA ARG A 128 2.24 0.16 19.87
C ARG A 128 1.16 -0.91 19.68
N SER A 129 1.34 -1.90 18.78
CA SER A 129 0.34 -2.97 18.62
C SER A 129 0.19 -3.82 19.88
N LEU A 130 1.29 -4.06 20.62
CA LEU A 130 1.25 -4.79 21.89
C LEU A 130 0.55 -3.99 23.01
N ARG A 131 0.74 -2.67 23.07
CA ARG A 131 0.05 -1.82 24.05
C ARG A 131 -1.45 -1.78 23.82
N THR A 132 -1.90 -1.62 22.58
CA THR A 132 -3.34 -1.64 22.24
C THR A 132 -4.02 -2.96 22.60
N LEU A 133 -3.30 -4.09 22.53
CA LEU A 133 -3.82 -5.40 22.95
C LEU A 133 -3.93 -5.53 24.48
N LEU A 134 -3.02 -4.91 25.22
CA LEU A 134 -3.03 -4.92 26.68
C LEU A 134 -4.08 -3.97 27.26
N ASP A 135 -4.34 -2.84 26.60
CA ASP A 135 -5.37 -1.87 27.01
C ASP A 135 -6.82 -2.32 26.69
N ALA A 136 -6.98 -3.39 25.91
CA ALA A 136 -8.27 -3.97 25.53
C ALA A 136 -8.75 -5.11 26.47
N TYR A 137 -8.03 -5.37 27.56
CA TYR A 137 -8.32 -6.37 28.59
C TYR A 137 -8.46 -5.69 29.97
#